data_AF-A0AAV0WQY8-F1
#
_entry.id   AF-A0AAV0WQY8-F1
#
_cell.length_a   1.000
_cell.length_b   1.000
_cell.length_c   1.000
_cell.angle_alpha   90.00
_cell.angle_beta   90.00
_cell.angle_gamma   90.00
#
_symmetry.space_group_name_H-M   'P 1'
#
loop_
_entity.id
_entity.type
_entity.pdbx_description
1 polymer ?
#
loop_
_entity_poly.entity_id
_entity_poly.type
_entity_poly.pdbx_seq_one_letter_code
_entity_poly.pdbx_strand_id
1 'polypeptide(L)'
;MTQTLKPIIDPLTKISNKPRLNKENTDNKNSILDYNQQEIENWFQSTDLDKIYGPKKLPNGHIILGKKEVKFLENTLLIDSNVYTLTSGLIQLLFLKNPLIFTDSDLEVYKSILTQTSVHLSTVGNKIKKGGTKYSTIISKLFPSGGELSMKLQKNNLVYWDNPNELVDRLRLLLASKAAGNTSVSNEIISIFDELHEAGLIKRIPDV
;
A
#
# COMPACT_ATOMS: atom_id res chain seq x y z
N MET A 1 -54.71 -17.12 -58.33
CA MET A 1 -53.63 -16.61 -57.45
C MET A 1 -52.35 -17.30 -57.91
N THR A 2 -51.28 -16.67 -58.36
CA THR A 2 -50.72 -15.32 -58.17
C THR A 2 -50.09 -14.83 -59.50
N GLN A 3 -50.19 -13.53 -59.75
CA GLN A 3 -49.85 -12.87 -61.01
C GLN A 3 -48.35 -12.59 -61.11
N THR A 4 -47.78 -12.89 -62.27
CA THR A 4 -46.43 -12.48 -62.70
C THR A 4 -46.44 -10.99 -63.04
N LEU A 5 -45.48 -10.23 -62.49
CA LEU A 5 -45.16 -8.89 -62.96
C LEU A 5 -43.63 -8.74 -63.06
N LYS A 6 -43.12 -8.49 -64.26
CA LYS A 6 -41.81 -7.86 -64.49
C LYS A 6 -42.03 -6.38 -64.77
N PRO A 7 -41.16 -5.49 -64.26
CA PRO A 7 -40.71 -4.35 -65.08
C PRO A 7 -39.17 -4.28 -65.11
N ILE A 8 -38.49 -4.05 -66.25
CA ILE A 8 -38.40 -2.87 -67.12
C ILE A 8 -37.33 -1.86 -66.60
N ILE A 9 -36.11 -1.90 -67.21
CA ILE A 9 -35.31 -0.77 -67.78
C ILE A 9 -34.94 0.38 -66.80
N ASP A 10 -33.72 0.92 -66.56
CA ASP A 10 -32.38 0.95 -67.20
C ASP A 10 -31.34 1.56 -66.19
N PRO A 11 -30.02 1.64 -66.49
CA PRO A 11 -28.97 1.85 -65.49
C PRO A 11 -28.85 3.29 -64.94
N LEU A 12 -28.49 3.41 -63.66
CA LEU A 12 -28.13 4.68 -62.99
C LEU A 12 -26.78 5.20 -63.50
N THR A 13 -26.76 5.74 -64.72
CA THR A 13 -25.67 6.59 -65.21
C THR A 13 -26.18 8.00 -65.45
N LYS A 14 -25.56 8.96 -64.74
CA LYS A 14 -25.68 10.43 -64.87
C LYS A 14 -26.80 11.10 -64.05
N ILE A 15 -26.57 11.25 -62.75
CA ILE A 15 -26.77 12.55 -62.11
C ILE A 15 -25.38 13.13 -61.84
N SER A 16 -25.15 14.29 -62.42
CA SER A 16 -23.87 14.99 -62.56
C SER A 16 -23.81 16.16 -61.57
N ASN A 17 -22.68 16.28 -60.85
CA ASN A 17 -22.16 17.47 -60.11
C ASN A 17 -22.96 17.88 -58.85
N LYS A 18 -22.45 18.07 -57.61
CA LYS A 18 -21.13 18.35 -56.97
C LYS A 18 -21.42 18.45 -55.42
N PRO A 19 -20.48 18.60 -54.45
CA PRO A 19 -19.11 18.09 -54.22
C PRO A 19 -19.00 17.10 -53.03
N ARG A 20 -17.82 16.49 -52.90
CA ARG A 20 -17.30 15.59 -51.84
C ARG A 20 -17.55 16.05 -50.39
N LEU A 21 -17.73 15.08 -49.48
CA LEU A 21 -17.24 15.15 -48.10
C LEU A 21 -16.29 13.98 -47.82
N ASN A 22 -15.25 14.29 -47.06
CA ASN A 22 -13.96 13.64 -47.05
C ASN A 22 -13.85 12.51 -46.01
N LYS A 23 -12.79 11.71 -46.18
CA LYS A 23 -12.05 11.08 -45.08
C LYS A 23 -11.81 12.12 -43.99
N GLU A 24 -12.28 11.86 -42.77
CA GLU A 24 -11.80 12.53 -41.55
C GLU A 24 -12.26 11.70 -40.34
N ASN A 25 -11.33 10.99 -39.72
CA ASN A 25 -11.44 10.53 -38.33
C ASN A 25 -10.02 10.37 -37.76
N THR A 26 -9.21 11.41 -37.95
CA THR A 26 -7.89 11.56 -37.33
C THR A 26 -7.81 12.82 -36.45
N ASP A 27 -8.77 13.74 -36.54
CA ASP A 27 -8.72 15.02 -35.83
C ASP A 27 -9.39 15.03 -34.45
N ASN A 28 -10.24 14.02 -34.14
CA ASN A 28 -10.91 13.96 -32.83
C ASN A 28 -10.06 13.33 -31.72
N LYS A 29 -8.88 12.77 -32.05
CA LYS A 29 -7.92 12.30 -31.03
C LYS A 29 -7.07 13.45 -30.48
N ASN A 30 -6.75 14.45 -31.33
CA ASN A 30 -5.88 15.55 -30.95
C ASN A 30 -6.55 16.55 -30.00
N SER A 31 -7.86 16.80 -30.16
CA SER A 31 -8.65 17.67 -29.27
C SER A 31 -8.90 17.05 -27.89
N ILE A 32 -9.12 15.73 -27.83
CA ILE A 32 -9.34 14.99 -26.57
C ILE A 32 -8.02 14.79 -25.81
N LEU A 33 -6.91 14.57 -26.52
CA LEU A 33 -5.58 14.48 -25.91
C LEU A 33 -5.18 15.79 -25.22
N ASP A 34 -5.51 16.94 -25.83
CA ASP A 34 -5.20 18.28 -25.32
C ASP A 34 -5.99 18.61 -24.04
N TYR A 35 -7.28 18.27 -24.01
CA TYR A 35 -8.15 18.49 -22.83
C TYR A 35 -7.64 17.77 -21.57
N ASN A 36 -7.21 16.50 -21.73
CA ASN A 36 -6.73 15.69 -20.61
C ASN A 36 -5.37 16.17 -20.09
N GLN A 37 -4.46 16.60 -20.97
CA GLN A 37 -3.18 17.20 -20.56
C GLN A 37 -3.39 18.48 -19.76
N GLN A 38 -4.38 19.28 -20.14
CA GLN A 38 -4.72 20.51 -19.44
C GLN A 38 -5.29 20.24 -18.04
N GLU A 39 -6.11 19.20 -17.86
CA GLU A 39 -6.57 18.78 -16.53
C GLU A 39 -5.42 18.33 -15.63
N ILE A 40 -4.50 17.50 -16.15
CA ILE A 40 -3.31 17.06 -15.41
C ILE A 40 -2.46 18.26 -15.00
N GLU A 41 -2.27 19.21 -15.90
CA GLU A 41 -1.53 20.43 -15.60
C GLU A 41 -2.21 21.24 -14.50
N ASN A 42 -3.54 21.38 -14.53
CA ASN A 42 -4.30 22.06 -13.50
C ASN A 42 -4.12 21.42 -12.12
N TRP A 43 -4.00 20.08 -12.05
CA TRP A 43 -3.71 19.40 -10.78
C TRP A 43 -2.34 19.77 -10.20
N PHE A 44 -1.32 19.95 -11.04
CA PHE A 44 0.00 20.42 -10.59
C PHE A 44 0.00 21.86 -10.08
N GLN A 45 -0.97 22.68 -10.48
CA GLN A 45 -1.15 24.05 -9.99
C GLN A 45 -2.00 24.14 -8.73
N SER A 46 -2.54 23.02 -8.23
CA SER A 46 -3.38 23.00 -7.03
C SER A 46 -2.61 23.40 -5.77
N THR A 47 -3.21 24.25 -4.94
CA THR A 47 -2.71 24.60 -3.59
C THR A 47 -2.73 23.42 -2.62
N ASP A 48 -3.55 22.41 -2.93
CA ASP A 48 -3.70 21.19 -2.14
C ASP A 48 -2.83 20.03 -2.64
N LEU A 49 -1.91 20.29 -3.57
CA LEU A 49 -0.99 19.30 -4.11
C LEU A 49 -0.14 18.63 -2.99
N ASP A 50 -0.08 17.32 -3.04
CA ASP A 50 0.73 16.49 -2.16
C ASP A 50 2.20 16.49 -2.60
N LYS A 51 3.02 17.25 -1.88
CA LYS A 51 4.46 17.36 -2.16
C LYS A 51 5.28 16.15 -1.67
N ILE A 52 4.68 15.27 -0.86
CA ILE A 52 5.37 14.16 -0.19
C ILE A 52 5.16 12.85 -0.94
N TYR A 53 3.90 12.49 -1.19
CA TYR A 53 3.53 11.24 -1.87
C TYR A 53 2.99 11.44 -3.28
N GLY A 54 2.76 12.69 -3.70
CA GLY A 54 2.23 12.99 -5.02
C GLY A 54 3.29 13.04 -6.13
N PRO A 55 2.84 13.04 -7.40
CA PRO A 55 3.70 13.22 -8.56
C PRO A 55 4.43 14.57 -8.54
N LYS A 56 5.61 14.62 -9.16
CA LYS A 56 6.42 15.84 -9.30
C LYS A 56 6.79 16.05 -10.75
N LYS A 57 6.55 17.26 -11.24
CA LYS A 57 6.98 17.69 -12.57
C LYS A 57 8.41 18.22 -12.48
N LEU A 58 9.30 17.67 -13.29
CA LEU A 58 10.69 18.10 -13.43
C LEU A 58 10.79 19.28 -14.42
N PRO A 59 11.88 20.07 -14.38
CA PRO A 59 12.06 21.21 -15.30
C PRO A 59 12.09 20.84 -16.79
N ASN A 60 12.44 19.60 -17.12
CA ASN A 60 12.42 19.06 -18.48
C ASN A 60 11.01 18.63 -18.94
N GLY A 61 9.99 18.80 -18.10
CA GLY A 61 8.60 18.42 -18.38
C GLY A 61 8.25 16.97 -18.02
N HIS A 62 9.23 16.14 -17.66
CA HIS A 62 8.96 14.76 -17.25
C HIS A 62 8.30 14.73 -15.88
N ILE A 63 7.39 13.79 -15.67
CA ILE A 63 6.71 13.62 -14.39
C ILE A 63 7.27 12.38 -13.70
N ILE A 64 7.65 12.54 -12.44
CA ILE A 64 8.16 11.45 -11.60
C ILE A 64 7.23 11.20 -10.43
N LEU A 65 7.09 9.94 -10.06
CA LEU A 65 6.45 9.51 -8.82
C LEU A 65 7.44 8.59 -8.10
N GLY A 66 7.88 8.99 -6.90
CA GLY A 66 8.92 8.26 -6.17
C GLY A 66 10.21 8.12 -6.98
N LYS A 67 10.60 6.88 -7.29
CA LYS A 67 11.81 6.53 -8.05
C LYS A 67 11.54 6.27 -9.54
N LYS A 68 10.31 6.44 -10.00
CA LYS A 68 9.87 6.07 -11.35
C LYS A 68 9.37 7.28 -12.11
N GLU A 69 9.64 7.30 -13.41
CA GLU A 69 8.97 8.21 -14.34
C GLU A 69 7.57 7.67 -14.62
N VAL A 70 6.60 8.57 -14.70
CA VAL A 70 5.20 8.23 -14.97
C VAL A 70 4.65 9.08 -16.10
N LYS A 71 3.76 8.50 -16.90
CA LYS A 71 3.13 9.19 -18.03
C LYS A 71 1.63 9.13 -17.87
N PHE A 72 1.01 10.28 -17.94
CA PHE A 72 -0.43 10.40 -17.94
C PHE A 72 -0.89 10.52 -19.40
N LEU A 73 -1.68 9.57 -19.86
CA LEU A 73 -2.16 9.46 -21.23
C LEU A 73 -3.66 9.24 -21.19
N GLU A 74 -4.42 10.22 -21.69
CA GLU A 74 -5.89 10.20 -21.63
C GLU A 74 -6.36 10.00 -20.18
N ASN A 75 -7.09 8.92 -19.90
CA ASN A 75 -7.54 8.52 -18.56
C ASN A 75 -6.68 7.40 -17.97
N THR A 76 -5.42 7.29 -18.36
CA THR A 76 -4.52 6.23 -17.87
C THR A 76 -3.20 6.77 -17.35
N LEU A 77 -2.68 6.08 -16.34
CA LEU A 77 -1.36 6.28 -15.77
C LEU A 77 -0.48 5.11 -16.17
N LEU A 78 0.60 5.40 -16.90
CA LEU A 78 1.59 4.45 -17.33
C LEU A 78 2.84 4.55 -16.45
N ILE A 79 3.21 3.44 -15.83
CA ILE A 79 4.39 3.29 -14.97
C ILE A 79 5.16 2.05 -15.43
N ASP A 80 6.33 2.26 -16.01
CA ASP A 80 7.08 1.22 -16.72
C ASP A 80 6.21 0.55 -17.82
N SER A 81 5.74 -0.69 -17.59
CA SER A 81 4.86 -1.45 -18.49
C SER A 81 3.44 -1.63 -17.93
N ASN A 82 3.14 -1.09 -16.74
CA ASN A 82 1.83 -1.19 -16.12
C ASN A 82 0.96 0.01 -16.50
N VAL A 83 -0.31 -0.26 -16.75
CA VAL A 83 -1.32 0.75 -17.08
C VAL A 83 -2.41 0.73 -16.02
N TYR A 84 -2.69 1.89 -15.44
CA TYR A 84 -3.72 2.08 -14.42
C TYR A 84 -4.80 3.04 -14.95
N THR A 85 -6.07 2.68 -14.81
CA THR A 85 -7.18 3.58 -15.12
C THR A 85 -7.29 4.67 -14.06
N LEU A 86 -7.29 5.92 -14.48
CA LEU A 86 -7.45 7.09 -13.61
C LEU A 86 -8.93 7.34 -13.35
N THR A 87 -9.38 6.84 -12.21
CA THR A 87 -10.68 7.20 -11.62
C THR A 87 -10.55 8.53 -10.89
N SER A 88 -11.67 9.23 -10.66
CA SER A 88 -11.67 10.45 -9.85
C SER A 88 -11.10 10.22 -8.44
N GLY A 89 -11.36 9.06 -7.84
CA GLY A 89 -10.84 8.72 -6.51
C GLY A 89 -9.34 8.50 -6.51
N LEU A 90 -8.83 7.79 -7.53
CA LEU A 90 -7.39 7.57 -7.67
C LEU A 90 -6.63 8.88 -7.95
N ILE A 91 -7.19 9.78 -8.76
CA ILE A 91 -6.59 11.10 -9.00
C ILE A 91 -6.48 11.89 -7.69
N GLN A 92 -7.52 11.90 -6.85
CA GLN A 92 -7.44 12.53 -5.53
C GLN A 92 -6.35 11.89 -4.66
N LEU A 93 -6.28 10.56 -4.62
CA LEU A 93 -5.25 9.82 -3.88
C LEU A 93 -3.84 10.14 -4.38
N LEU A 94 -3.64 10.34 -5.68
CA LEU A 94 -2.33 10.68 -6.26
C LEU A 94 -1.94 12.13 -5.99
N PHE A 95 -2.83 13.09 -6.25
CA PHE A 95 -2.46 14.51 -6.30
C PHE A 95 -2.74 15.27 -5.00
N LEU A 96 -3.75 14.94 -4.22
CA LEU A 96 -4.17 15.77 -3.09
C LEU A 96 -3.53 15.35 -1.77
N LYS A 97 -3.17 16.34 -0.94
CA LYS A 97 -2.66 16.12 0.43
C LYS A 97 -3.73 15.52 1.36
N ASN A 98 -5.00 15.84 1.10
CA ASN A 98 -6.17 15.38 1.86
C ASN A 98 -7.26 14.90 0.89
N PRO A 99 -7.16 13.67 0.37
CA PRO A 99 -8.21 13.11 -0.48
C PRO A 99 -9.48 12.87 0.35
N LEU A 100 -10.64 13.22 -0.21
CA LEU A 100 -11.93 13.14 0.48
C LEU A 100 -12.82 12.04 -0.08
N ILE A 101 -12.73 11.78 -1.38
CA ILE A 101 -13.63 10.86 -2.09
C ILE A 101 -12.76 9.85 -2.84
N PHE A 102 -12.80 8.60 -2.37
CA PHE A 102 -12.17 7.45 -3.02
C PHE A 102 -12.85 6.16 -2.54
N THR A 103 -12.74 5.11 -3.34
CA THR A 103 -13.25 3.76 -3.01
C THR A 103 -12.15 2.85 -2.50
N ASP A 104 -12.51 1.71 -1.91
CA ASP A 104 -11.54 0.69 -1.50
C ASP A 104 -10.76 0.13 -2.71
N SER A 105 -11.40 0.03 -3.88
CA SER A 105 -10.72 -0.36 -5.12
C SER A 105 -9.65 0.66 -5.53
N ASP A 106 -9.93 1.96 -5.39
CA ASP A 106 -8.94 3.00 -5.68
C ASP A 106 -7.77 2.91 -4.70
N LEU A 107 -8.04 2.55 -3.45
CA LEU A 107 -7.04 2.39 -2.40
C LEU A 107 -6.07 1.22 -2.68
N GLU A 108 -6.58 0.08 -3.16
CA GLU A 108 -5.75 -1.07 -3.55
C GLU A 108 -4.88 -0.77 -4.77
N VAL A 109 -5.44 -0.08 -5.77
CA VAL A 109 -4.68 0.38 -6.94
C VAL A 109 -3.61 1.40 -6.51
N TYR A 110 -3.97 2.34 -5.65
CA TYR A 110 -3.04 3.32 -5.11
C TYR A 110 -1.90 2.65 -4.33
N LYS A 111 -2.19 1.66 -3.48
CA LYS A 111 -1.17 0.87 -2.78
C LYS A 111 -0.20 0.18 -3.74
N SER A 112 -0.72 -0.36 -4.85
CA SER A 112 0.09 -0.99 -5.90
C SER A 112 1.03 0.02 -6.56
N ILE A 113 0.52 1.20 -6.91
CA ILE A 113 1.32 2.31 -7.47
C ILE A 113 2.39 2.78 -6.48
N LEU A 114 2.02 2.97 -5.20
CA LEU A 114 2.96 3.38 -4.15
C LEU A 114 4.11 2.39 -4.00
N THR A 115 3.80 1.09 -4.09
CA THR A 115 4.77 0.00 -4.01
C THR A 115 5.69 -0.01 -5.23
N GLN A 116 5.11 0.03 -6.43
CA GLN A 116 5.87 0.03 -7.70
C GLN A 116 6.83 1.23 -7.80
N THR A 117 6.37 2.40 -7.37
CA THR A 117 7.16 3.64 -7.44
C THR A 117 8.07 3.85 -6.24
N SER A 118 7.92 3.05 -5.18
CA SER A 118 8.61 3.22 -3.90
C SER A 118 8.45 4.63 -3.30
N VAL A 119 7.42 5.39 -3.67
CA VAL A 119 7.27 6.78 -3.20
C VAL A 119 7.01 6.85 -1.70
N HIS A 120 6.36 5.82 -1.13
CA HIS A 120 6.09 5.67 0.29
C HIS A 120 7.34 5.42 1.15
N LEU A 121 8.47 5.04 0.54
CA LEU A 121 9.72 4.76 1.25
C LEU A 121 10.62 5.99 1.35
N SER A 122 11.43 6.05 2.41
CA SER A 122 12.46 7.07 2.62
C SER A 122 13.54 6.98 1.53
N THR A 123 14.41 7.99 1.46
CA THR A 123 15.56 8.01 0.53
C THR A 123 16.46 6.78 0.69
N VAL A 124 16.61 6.28 1.92
CA VAL A 124 17.39 5.07 2.22
C VAL A 124 16.63 3.79 1.83
N GLY A 125 15.30 3.86 1.64
CA GLY A 125 14.46 2.74 1.19
C GLY A 125 13.95 1.82 2.29
N ASN A 126 14.47 1.95 3.52
CA ASN A 126 14.20 0.96 4.58
C ASN A 126 13.07 1.34 5.54
N LYS A 127 12.52 2.55 5.41
CA LYS A 127 11.48 3.08 6.33
C LYS A 127 10.39 3.79 5.55
N ILE A 128 9.16 3.67 6.01
CA ILE A 128 8.03 4.47 5.51
C ILE A 128 8.29 5.94 5.84
N LYS A 129 8.12 6.82 4.85
CA LYS A 129 8.16 8.27 5.08
C LYS A 129 7.04 8.63 6.06
N LYS A 130 7.38 9.42 7.08
CA LYS A 130 6.41 9.94 8.04
C LYS A 130 6.29 11.43 7.81
N GLY A 131 5.24 11.86 7.11
CA GLY A 131 5.06 13.27 6.78
C GLY A 131 3.69 13.54 6.16
N GLY A 132 3.12 14.68 6.51
CA GLY A 132 1.78 15.10 6.06
C GLY A 132 0.64 14.35 6.73
N THR A 133 -0.57 14.90 6.61
CA THR A 133 -1.82 14.27 7.07
C THR A 133 -2.11 12.95 6.35
N LYS A 134 -1.77 12.86 5.05
CA LYS A 134 -1.92 11.61 4.29
C LYS A 134 -1.18 10.43 4.94
N TYR A 135 -0.05 10.67 5.60
CA TYR A 135 0.66 9.60 6.31
C TYR A 135 -0.22 8.96 7.38
N SER A 136 -0.80 9.76 8.28
CA SER A 136 -1.56 9.25 9.41
C SER A 136 -2.92 8.69 9.00
N THR A 137 -3.54 9.23 7.95
CA THR A 137 -4.90 8.82 7.53
C THR A 137 -4.90 7.62 6.59
N ILE A 138 -3.92 7.52 5.69
CA ILE A 138 -3.91 6.58 4.57
C ILE A 138 -2.64 5.73 4.54
N ILE A 139 -1.44 6.35 4.45
CA ILE A 139 -0.20 5.59 4.18
C ILE A 139 0.13 4.61 5.32
N SER A 140 -0.03 5.03 6.58
CA SER A 140 0.22 4.18 7.76
C SER A 140 -0.70 2.97 7.83
N LYS A 141 -1.93 3.08 7.31
CA LYS A 141 -2.91 2.00 7.26
C LYS A 141 -2.63 1.04 6.11
N LEU A 142 -2.17 1.56 4.97
CA LEU A 142 -1.79 0.75 3.81
C LEU A 142 -0.49 -0.04 4.04
N PHE A 143 0.43 0.56 4.77
CA PHE A 143 1.72 -0.01 5.15
C PHE A 143 1.85 0.04 6.67
N PRO A 144 1.10 -0.81 7.40
CA PRO A 144 1.30 -0.91 8.83
C PRO A 144 2.76 -1.34 9.01
N SER A 145 3.57 -0.46 9.60
CA SER A 145 4.85 -0.90 10.14
C SER A 145 4.48 -1.93 11.17
N GLY A 146 4.68 -3.21 10.82
CA GLY A 146 4.65 -4.28 11.80
C GLY A 146 5.46 -3.78 12.97
N GLY A 147 4.81 -3.62 14.12
CA GLY A 147 5.56 -3.68 15.34
C GLY A 147 6.23 -5.04 15.25
N GLU A 148 7.51 -5.06 14.86
CA GLU A 148 8.40 -6.14 15.24
C GLU A 148 8.03 -6.41 16.69
N LEU A 149 7.69 -7.67 16.98
CA LEU A 149 7.48 -8.15 18.34
C LEU A 149 8.75 -7.79 19.12
N SER A 150 8.76 -6.59 19.69
CA SER A 150 9.90 -6.04 20.40
C SER A 150 9.74 -6.49 21.83
N MET A 151 10.00 -7.78 22.03
CA MET A 151 10.17 -8.31 23.36
C MET A 151 11.51 -7.78 23.87
N LYS A 152 11.46 -6.95 24.89
CA LYS A 152 12.65 -6.63 25.69
C LYS A 152 13.08 -7.94 26.34
N LEU A 153 14.05 -8.64 25.74
CA LEU A 153 14.65 -9.81 26.34
C LEU A 153 15.33 -9.34 27.63
N GLN A 154 14.67 -9.52 28.77
CA GLN A 154 15.37 -9.46 30.04
C GLN A 154 16.44 -10.56 29.95
N LYS A 155 17.70 -10.26 30.29
CA LYS A 155 18.72 -11.30 30.46
C LYS A 155 18.32 -12.16 31.65
N ASN A 156 17.38 -13.07 31.46
CA ASN A 156 17.28 -14.25 32.28
C ASN A 156 18.48 -15.11 31.89
N ASN A 157 19.44 -15.26 32.81
CA ASN A 157 20.46 -16.29 32.68
C ASN A 157 19.69 -17.62 32.63
N LEU A 158 19.52 -18.16 31.42
CA LEU A 158 19.05 -19.53 31.22
C LEU A 158 20.17 -20.44 31.75
N VAL A 159 20.13 -20.70 33.05
CA VAL A 159 20.98 -21.70 33.68
C VAL A 159 20.29 -23.03 33.44
N TYR A 160 20.95 -23.90 32.68
CA TYR A 160 20.50 -25.27 32.47
C TYR A 160 21.00 -26.11 33.65
N TRP A 161 20.09 -26.67 34.43
CA TRP A 161 20.41 -27.41 35.64
C TRP A 161 20.37 -28.91 35.35
N ASP A 162 21.54 -29.54 35.30
CA ASP A 162 21.63 -30.99 35.03
C ASP A 162 21.25 -31.85 36.25
N ASN A 163 21.17 -31.26 37.44
CA ASN A 163 20.96 -31.98 38.71
C ASN A 163 19.84 -31.35 39.55
N PRO A 164 18.79 -32.12 39.92
CA PRO A 164 17.71 -31.65 40.78
C PRO A 164 18.15 -31.07 42.13
N ASN A 165 19.26 -31.53 42.69
CA ASN A 165 19.77 -31.00 43.96
C ASN A 165 20.22 -29.54 43.82
N GLU A 166 20.78 -29.15 42.68
CA GLU A 166 21.21 -27.78 42.42
C GLU A 166 20.01 -26.83 42.29
N LEU A 167 18.90 -27.30 41.71
CA LEU A 167 17.62 -26.58 41.67
C LEU A 167 17.08 -26.32 43.08
N VAL A 168 17.14 -27.32 43.97
CA VAL A 168 16.67 -27.18 45.36
C VAL A 168 17.55 -26.19 46.15
N ASP A 169 18.87 -26.25 45.99
CA ASP A 169 19.80 -25.31 46.63
C ASP A 169 19.59 -23.88 46.13
N ARG A 170 19.40 -23.71 44.82
CA ARG A 170 19.06 -22.42 44.21
C ARG A 170 17.71 -21.90 44.70
N LEU A 171 16.69 -22.74 44.74
CA LEU A 171 15.37 -22.40 45.27
C LEU A 171 15.44 -21.94 46.73
N ARG A 172 16.22 -22.63 47.56
CA ARG A 172 16.44 -22.27 48.96
C ARG A 172 17.06 -20.87 49.09
N LEU A 173 18.05 -20.55 48.26
CA LEU A 173 18.68 -19.23 48.21
C LEU A 173 17.69 -18.14 47.76
N LEU A 174 16.88 -18.40 46.74
CA LEU A 174 15.88 -17.45 46.24
C LEU A 174 14.76 -17.21 47.25
N LEU A 175 14.29 -18.23 47.96
CA LEU A 175 13.30 -18.09 49.03
C LEU A 175 13.85 -17.25 50.19
N ALA A 176 15.12 -17.43 50.57
CA ALA A 176 15.78 -16.59 51.56
C ALA A 176 15.89 -15.13 51.07
N SER A 177 16.26 -14.91 49.80
CA SER A 177 16.30 -13.57 49.21
C SER A 177 14.92 -12.90 49.19
N LYS A 178 13.87 -13.66 48.86
CA LYS A 178 12.48 -13.18 48.88
C LYS A 178 12.01 -12.85 50.29
N ALA A 179 12.35 -13.68 51.28
CA ALA A 179 12.06 -13.41 52.69
C ALA A 179 12.78 -12.15 53.22
N ALA A 180 13.95 -11.83 52.68
CA ALA A 180 14.66 -10.58 52.94
C ALA A 180 14.08 -9.35 52.19
N GLY A 181 12.97 -9.51 51.47
CA GLY A 181 12.25 -8.42 50.79
C GLY A 181 12.57 -8.25 49.31
N ASN A 182 13.39 -9.11 48.70
CA ASN A 182 13.68 -9.03 47.28
C ASN A 182 12.52 -9.62 46.45
N THR A 183 11.70 -8.78 45.81
CA THR A 183 10.58 -9.24 44.98
C THR A 183 10.99 -9.64 43.56
N SER A 184 12.19 -9.25 43.12
CA SER A 184 12.69 -9.49 41.75
C SER A 184 12.99 -10.96 41.43
N VAL A 185 13.10 -11.81 42.45
CA VAL A 185 13.39 -13.26 42.30
C VAL A 185 12.15 -14.12 42.02
N SER A 186 10.95 -13.53 42.01
CA SER A 186 9.70 -14.29 41.91
C SER A 186 9.57 -15.08 40.60
N ASN A 187 10.01 -14.51 39.48
CA ASN A 187 9.96 -15.18 38.18
C ASN A 187 10.91 -16.39 38.13
N GLU A 188 12.09 -16.28 38.74
CA GLU A 188 13.05 -17.38 38.81
C GLU A 188 12.53 -18.52 39.69
N ILE A 189 11.90 -18.19 40.83
CA ILE A 189 11.24 -19.17 41.70
C ILE A 189 10.15 -19.95 40.93
N ILE A 190 9.31 -19.25 40.14
CA ILE A 190 8.27 -19.89 39.33
C ILE A 190 8.91 -20.82 38.28
N SER A 191 9.95 -20.34 37.58
CA SER A 191 10.67 -21.14 36.59
C SER A 191 11.26 -22.43 37.17
N ILE A 192 11.80 -22.39 38.40
CA ILE A 192 12.32 -23.59 39.07
C ILE A 192 11.19 -24.55 39.47
N PHE A 193 10.05 -24.04 39.93
CA PHE A 193 8.90 -24.90 40.23
C PHE A 193 8.38 -25.60 38.97
N ASP A 194 8.33 -24.91 37.84
CA ASP A 194 7.93 -25.50 36.56
C ASP A 194 8.92 -26.61 36.15
N GLU A 195 10.23 -26.38 36.27
CA GLU A 195 11.27 -27.38 35.96
C GLU A 195 11.19 -28.62 36.88
N LEU A 196 11.00 -28.43 38.19
CA LEU A 196 10.80 -29.52 39.14
C LEU A 196 9.52 -30.31 38.88
N HIS A 197 8.47 -29.66 38.39
CA HIS A 197 7.21 -30.29 38.01
C HIS A 197 7.38 -31.13 36.73
N GLU A 198 8.02 -30.57 35.70
CA GLU A 198 8.32 -31.30 34.44
C GLU A 198 9.24 -32.50 34.68
N ALA A 199 10.19 -32.39 35.62
CA ALA A 199 11.03 -33.52 36.06
C ALA A 199 10.25 -34.59 36.86
N GLY A 200 8.97 -34.36 37.17
CA GLY A 200 8.12 -35.28 37.93
C GLY A 200 8.45 -35.38 39.42
N LEU A 201 9.26 -34.45 39.95
CA LEU A 201 9.72 -34.44 41.34
C LEU A 201 8.70 -33.82 42.29
N ILE A 202 7.87 -32.92 41.78
CA ILE A 202 6.77 -32.31 42.51
C ILE A 202 5.46 -32.45 41.74
N LYS A 203 4.34 -32.41 42.45
CA LYS A 203 3.01 -32.46 41.86
C LYS A 203 2.27 -31.18 42.19
N ARG A 204 1.58 -30.62 41.20
CA ARG A 204 0.63 -29.54 41.45
C ARG A 204 -0.55 -30.11 42.22
N ILE A 205 -0.83 -29.55 43.39
CA ILE A 205 -2.09 -29.81 44.09
C ILE A 205 -3.13 -28.92 43.40
N PRO A 206 -4.19 -29.48 42.79
CA PRO A 206 -5.28 -28.67 42.26
C PRO A 206 -5.94 -27.87 43.40
N ASP A 207 -6.31 -26.63 43.09
CA ASP A 207 -6.67 -25.56 44.03
C ASP A 207 -7.43 -26.01 45.30
N VAL A 208 -6.88 -25.63 46.46
CA VAL A 208 -7.59 -25.51 47.75
C VAL A 208 -7.94 -24.06 47.98
#